data_AF-A0A1I0ZRH1-F1
#
_entry.id   AF-A0A1I0ZRH1-F1
#
_cell.length_a   1.000
_cell.length_b   1.000
_cell.length_c   1.000
_cell.angle_alpha   90.00
_cell.angle_beta   90.00
_cell.angle_gamma   90.00
#
_symmetry.space_group_name_H-M   'P 1'
#
loop_
_entity.id
_entity.type
_entity.pdbx_description
1 polymer ?
#
loop_
_entity_poly.entity_id
_entity_poly.type
_entity_poly.pdbx_seq_one_letter_code
_entity_poly.pdbx_strand_id
1 'polypeptide(L)'
;MKQFDLDNDPKIDSGFRIPENYFEQFETKIMSQISEKEVKVISIFETRKFWFSAVAAVFVIGLFTTMYLNNIKTENISTEDYLACATTISTEDIIENLSDDDITAIEESLDLYDQDTQNYAKEYLY
;
A
#
# COMPACT_ATOMS: atom_id res chain seq x y z
N MET A 1 -30.49 79.22 51.43
CA MET A 1 -30.17 77.77 51.58
C MET A 1 -30.47 77.39 53.02
N LYS A 2 -31.00 76.19 53.30
CA LYS A 2 -31.19 75.73 54.68
C LYS A 2 -29.81 75.48 55.33
N GLN A 3 -29.68 75.82 56.60
CA GLN A 3 -28.45 75.62 57.38
C GLN A 3 -28.33 74.13 57.73
N PHE A 4 -27.23 73.50 57.34
CA PHE A 4 -26.94 72.08 57.63
C PHE A 4 -26.29 72.00 59.00
N ASP A 5 -26.87 71.23 59.92
CA ASP A 5 -26.44 71.15 61.32
C ASP A 5 -26.12 69.69 61.70
N LEU A 6 -24.85 69.41 61.92
CA LEU A 6 -24.31 68.05 62.03
C LEU A 6 -24.73 67.34 63.33
N ASP A 7 -25.11 68.11 64.35
CA ASP A 7 -25.42 67.59 65.69
C ASP A 7 -26.91 67.29 65.88
N ASN A 8 -27.79 67.95 65.12
CA ASN A 8 -29.24 67.87 65.27
C ASN A 8 -29.96 67.17 64.11
N ASP A 9 -29.31 67.03 62.95
CA ASP A 9 -29.88 66.32 61.79
C ASP A 9 -29.62 64.80 61.87
N PRO A 10 -30.55 63.95 61.39
CA PRO A 10 -30.37 62.50 61.38
C PRO A 10 -29.17 62.12 60.50
N LYS A 11 -28.24 61.32 61.05
CA LYS A 11 -27.08 60.80 60.32
C LYS A 11 -27.54 60.11 59.04
N ILE A 12 -27.13 60.66 57.90
CA ILE A 12 -27.35 60.06 56.59
C ILE A 12 -26.52 58.78 56.53
N ASP A 13 -27.18 57.64 56.41
CA ASP A 13 -26.51 56.35 56.29
C ASP A 13 -25.72 56.33 54.97
N SER A 14 -24.45 55.94 55.04
CA SER A 14 -23.58 55.97 53.86
C SER A 14 -24.08 54.93 52.85
N GLY A 15 -24.19 55.30 51.57
CA GLY A 15 -24.54 54.37 50.49
C GLY A 15 -23.50 53.27 50.24
N PHE A 16 -22.33 53.35 50.87
CA PHE A 16 -21.25 52.38 50.77
C PHE A 16 -21.39 51.32 51.87
N ARG A 17 -22.46 50.53 51.82
CA ARG A 17 -22.63 49.36 52.69
C ARG A 17 -22.32 48.09 51.93
N ILE A 18 -21.50 47.24 52.52
CA ILE A 18 -21.30 45.89 52.01
C ILE A 18 -22.56 45.05 52.28
N PRO A 19 -22.90 44.10 51.38
CA PRO A 19 -23.92 43.11 51.64
C PRO A 19 -23.58 42.27 52.88
N GLU A 20 -24.62 41.79 53.56
CA GLU A 20 -24.48 40.86 54.67
C GLU A 20 -23.74 39.59 54.19
N ASN A 21 -22.75 39.15 54.97
CA ASN A 21 -21.97 37.93 54.72
C ASN A 21 -21.19 37.90 53.39
N TYR A 22 -20.90 39.06 52.79
CA TYR A 22 -20.14 39.14 51.53
C TYR A 22 -18.78 38.42 51.61
N PHE A 23 -17.99 38.71 52.65
CA PHE A 23 -16.67 38.12 52.82
C PHE A 23 -16.72 36.64 53.24
N GLU A 24 -17.76 36.25 53.98
CA GLU A 24 -17.96 34.86 54.42
C GLU A 24 -18.26 33.92 53.24
N GLN A 25 -19.06 34.39 52.27
CA GLN A 25 -19.42 33.60 51.08
C GLN A 25 -18.39 33.72 49.96
N PHE A 26 -17.51 34.72 50.01
CA PHE A 26 -16.52 34.98 48.97
C PHE A 26 -15.56 33.81 48.78
N GLU A 27 -15.01 33.28 49.87
CA GLU A 27 -14.06 32.17 49.84
C GLU A 27 -14.70 30.92 49.21
N THR A 28 -15.89 30.55 49.67
CA THR A 28 -16.63 29.38 49.14
C THR A 28 -16.91 29.53 47.65
N LYS A 29 -17.29 30.73 47.20
CA LYS A 29 -17.58 31.02 45.80
C LYS A 29 -16.34 30.87 44.92
N ILE A 30 -15.20 31.39 45.37
CA ILE A 30 -13.92 31.27 44.68
C ILE A 30 -13.48 29.81 44.61
N MET A 31 -13.54 29.08 45.72
CA MET A 31 -13.14 27.66 45.76
C MET A 31 -14.01 26.79 44.84
N SER A 32 -15.32 27.08 44.75
CA SER A 32 -16.23 26.38 43.84
C SER A 32 -15.93 26.62 42.35
N GLN A 33 -15.36 27.77 42.01
CA GLN A 33 -14.99 28.13 40.63
C GLN A 33 -13.61 27.61 40.22
N ILE A 34 -12.71 27.45 41.19
CA ILE A 34 -11.34 26.96 40.96
C ILE A 34 -11.28 25.43 41.00
N SER A 35 -12.29 24.75 41.58
CA SER A 35 -12.36 23.29 41.58
C SER A 35 -12.27 22.75 40.15
N GLU A 36 -11.07 22.29 39.81
CA GLU A 36 -10.66 21.98 38.46
C GLU A 36 -11.37 20.69 38.05
N LYS A 37 -12.26 20.80 37.05
CA LYS A 37 -12.91 19.63 36.48
C LYS A 37 -11.83 18.88 35.71
N GLU A 38 -11.42 17.71 36.18
CA GLU A 38 -10.41 16.89 35.51
C GLU A 38 -10.85 16.59 34.07
N VAL A 39 -10.34 17.38 33.12
CA VAL A 39 -10.59 17.15 31.70
C VAL A 39 -9.68 16.00 31.29
N LYS A 40 -10.28 14.89 30.85
CA LYS A 40 -9.54 13.73 30.37
C LYS A 40 -8.70 14.12 29.15
N VAL A 41 -7.43 14.41 29.35
CA VAL A 41 -6.46 14.69 28.29
C VAL A 41 -5.99 13.36 27.71
N ILE A 42 -6.42 13.02 26.50
CA ILE A 42 -5.90 11.86 25.78
C ILE A 42 -4.73 12.29 24.90
N SER A 43 -3.62 11.54 24.91
CA SER A 43 -2.49 11.81 24.05
C SER A 43 -2.80 11.32 22.61
N ILE A 44 -2.72 12.22 21.62
CA ILE A 44 -3.09 11.92 20.23
C ILE A 44 -1.95 11.16 19.50
N PHE A 45 -0.75 11.13 20.10
CA PHE A 45 0.44 10.56 19.47
C PHE A 45 0.59 9.04 19.66
N GLU A 46 -0.05 8.46 20.66
CA GLU A 46 0.07 7.02 20.95
C GLU A 46 -0.67 6.14 19.93
N THR A 47 -1.76 6.63 19.35
CA THR A 47 -2.59 5.89 18.40
C THR A 47 -2.06 5.91 16.96
N ARG A 48 -1.15 6.85 16.63
CA ARG A 48 -0.59 6.99 15.28
C ARG A 48 0.38 5.88 14.90
N LYS A 49 0.95 5.15 15.88
CA LYS A 49 1.88 4.03 15.64
C LYS A 49 1.26 2.91 14.81
N PHE A 50 -0.03 2.64 15.00
CA PHE A 50 -0.75 1.61 14.24
C PHE A 50 -0.87 1.95 12.74
N TRP A 51 -1.10 3.23 12.42
CA TRP A 51 -1.17 3.70 11.03
C TRP A 51 0.16 3.56 10.30
N PHE A 52 1.29 3.81 10.96
CA PHE A 52 2.61 3.57 10.38
C PHE A 52 2.88 2.08 10.12
N SER A 53 2.38 1.18 10.99
CA SER A 53 2.49 -0.28 10.78
C SER A 53 1.66 -0.75 9.57
N ALA A 54 0.44 -0.23 9.41
CA ALA A 54 -0.42 -0.57 8.27
C ALA A 54 0.21 -0.11 6.93
N VAL A 55 0.75 1.11 6.87
CA VAL A 55 1.43 1.63 5.68
C VAL A 55 2.66 0.79 5.32
N ALA A 56 3.46 0.39 6.31
CA ALA A 56 4.64 -0.44 6.07
C ALA A 56 4.28 -1.82 5.48
N ALA A 57 3.21 -2.46 5.96
CA ALA A 57 2.77 -3.76 5.45
C ALA A 57 2.35 -3.70 3.97
N VAL A 58 1.60 -2.68 3.57
CA VAL A 58 1.22 -2.47 2.15
C VAL A 58 2.44 -2.21 1.28
N PHE A 59 3.43 -1.48 1.79
CA PHE A 59 4.67 -1.22 1.08
C PHE A 59 5.48 -2.49 0.84
N VAL A 60 5.60 -3.35 1.85
CA VAL A 60 6.29 -4.66 1.75
C VAL A 60 5.57 -5.56 0.75
N ILE A 61 4.25 -5.65 0.81
CA ILE A 61 3.45 -6.44 -0.15
C ILE A 61 3.65 -5.90 -1.57
N GLY A 62 3.55 -4.59 -1.79
CA GLY A 62 3.76 -3.99 -3.10
C GLY A 62 5.16 -4.26 -3.68
N LEU A 63 6.21 -4.12 -2.86
CA LEU A 63 7.58 -4.42 -3.26
C LEU A 63 7.78 -5.91 -3.54
N PHE A 64 7.21 -6.80 -2.72
CA PHE A 64 7.30 -8.24 -2.92
C PHE A 64 6.56 -8.67 -4.19
N THR A 65 5.35 -8.16 -4.42
CA THR A 65 4.55 -8.44 -5.62
C THR A 65 5.27 -7.96 -6.89
N THR A 66 5.82 -6.74 -6.91
CA THR A 66 6.56 -6.27 -8.10
C THR A 66 7.82 -7.08 -8.35
N MET A 67 8.53 -7.51 -7.30
CA MET A 67 9.72 -8.35 -7.44
C MET A 67 9.34 -9.75 -7.96
N TYR A 68 8.29 -10.37 -7.42
CA TYR A 68 7.81 -11.68 -7.84
C TYR A 68 7.36 -11.69 -9.32
N LEU A 69 6.56 -10.70 -9.73
CA LEU A 69 6.12 -10.58 -11.13
C LEU A 69 7.28 -10.29 -12.09
N ASN A 70 8.34 -9.62 -11.65
CA ASN A 70 9.53 -9.40 -12.47
C ASN A 70 10.31 -10.71 -12.74
N ASN A 71 10.27 -11.68 -11.82
CA ASN A 71 10.90 -12.99 -11.99
C ASN A 71 10.08 -13.96 -12.86
N ILE A 72 8.76 -13.74 -12.99
CA ILE A 72 7.88 -14.58 -13.83
C ILE A 72 8.05 -14.27 -15.32
N LYS A 73 8.51 -13.07 -15.69
CA LYS A 73 8.66 -12.66 -17.10
C LYS A 73 9.80 -13.35 -17.87
N THR A 74 10.46 -14.34 -17.27
CA THR A 74 11.56 -15.08 -17.88
C THR A 74 11.23 -16.57 -18.06
N GLU A 75 10.03 -16.88 -18.56
CA GLU A 75 9.86 -18.13 -19.29
C GLU A 75 10.41 -17.88 -20.70
N ASN A 76 11.64 -18.33 -20.94
CA ASN A 76 12.22 -18.35 -22.27
C ASN A 76 11.47 -19.42 -23.07
N ILE A 77 10.27 -19.09 -23.58
CA ILE A 77 9.61 -19.93 -24.57
C ILE A 77 10.59 -20.02 -25.74
N SER A 78 11.11 -21.22 -26.00
CA SER A 78 12.01 -21.45 -27.12
C SER A 78 11.31 -20.96 -28.38
N THR A 79 12.04 -20.35 -29.31
CA THR A 79 11.48 -19.99 -30.62
C THR A 79 10.86 -21.22 -31.30
N GLU A 80 11.39 -22.41 -31.00
CA GLU A 80 10.88 -23.71 -31.47
C GLU A 80 9.47 -23.99 -30.94
N ASP A 81 9.20 -23.76 -29.65
CA ASP A 81 7.88 -23.97 -29.04
C ASP A 81 6.84 -23.01 -29.63
N TYR A 82 7.24 -21.77 -29.91
CA TYR A 82 6.41 -20.78 -30.57
C TYR A 82 6.00 -21.20 -31.99
N LEU A 83 6.95 -21.76 -32.76
CA LEU A 83 6.71 -22.21 -34.13
C LEU A 83 5.87 -23.49 -34.16
N ALA A 84 6.07 -24.42 -33.21
CA ALA A 84 5.29 -25.65 -33.10
C ALA A 84 3.79 -25.38 -32.85
N CYS A 85 3.47 -24.27 -32.19
CA CYS A 85 2.09 -23.85 -31.91
C CYS A 85 1.55 -22.81 -32.90
N ALA A 86 2.37 -22.37 -33.87
CA ALA A 86 1.97 -21.36 -34.84
C ALA A 86 1.00 -21.94 -35.86
N THR A 87 -0.30 -21.65 -35.70
CA THR A 87 -1.36 -22.10 -36.63
C THR A 87 -1.37 -21.36 -37.97
N THR A 88 -0.51 -20.35 -38.12
CA THR A 88 -0.44 -19.47 -39.30
C THR A 88 0.68 -19.83 -40.27
N ILE A 89 1.58 -20.73 -39.90
CA ILE A 89 2.72 -21.15 -40.72
C ILE A 89 2.43 -22.58 -41.19
N SER A 90 2.44 -22.79 -42.50
CA SER A 90 2.24 -24.11 -43.09
C SER A 90 3.57 -24.89 -43.15
N THR A 91 3.49 -26.21 -43.31
CA THR A 91 4.69 -27.03 -43.50
C THR A 91 5.44 -26.63 -44.77
N GLU A 92 4.72 -26.19 -45.81
CA GLU A 92 5.29 -25.70 -47.05
C GLU A 92 6.12 -24.42 -46.84
N ASP A 93 5.62 -23.47 -46.03
CA ASP A 93 6.34 -22.23 -45.72
C ASP A 93 7.65 -22.50 -44.95
N ILE A 94 7.65 -23.53 -44.09
CA ILE A 94 8.84 -23.94 -43.34
C ILE A 94 9.88 -24.51 -44.30
N ILE A 95 9.47 -25.40 -45.20
CA ILE A 95 10.36 -26.03 -46.18
C ILE A 95 10.99 -24.99 -47.11
N GLU A 96 10.24 -23.97 -47.53
CA GLU A 96 10.75 -22.89 -48.39
C GLU A 96 11.86 -22.05 -47.73
N ASN A 97 11.87 -22.00 -46.40
CA ASN A 97 12.84 -21.20 -45.63
C ASN A 97 13.98 -22.04 -45.03
N LEU A 98 14.07 -23.34 -45.33
CA LEU A 98 15.19 -24.19 -44.95
C LEU A 98 16.35 -24.04 -45.93
N SER A 99 17.59 -23.99 -45.42
CA SER A 99 18.78 -24.05 -46.27
C SER A 99 19.18 -25.49 -46.61
N ASP A 100 19.98 -25.68 -47.66
CA ASP A 100 20.49 -27.00 -48.04
C ASP A 100 21.30 -27.66 -46.91
N ASP A 101 22.03 -26.85 -46.11
CA ASP A 101 22.78 -27.32 -44.95
C ASP A 101 21.83 -27.82 -43.83
N ASP A 102 20.72 -27.11 -43.60
CA ASP A 102 19.71 -27.52 -42.61
C ASP A 102 19.04 -28.84 -43.01
N ILE A 103 18.71 -28.99 -44.31
CA ILE A 103 18.12 -30.21 -44.86
C ILE A 103 19.08 -31.39 -44.67
N THR A 104 20.36 -31.20 -44.97
CA THR A 104 21.39 -32.23 -44.81
C THR A 104 21.55 -32.66 -43.35
N ALA A 105 21.54 -31.70 -42.42
CA ALA A 105 21.63 -32.00 -40.99
C ALA A 105 20.38 -32.76 -40.48
N ILE A 106 19.19 -32.43 -41.00
CA ILE A 106 17.96 -33.16 -40.70
C ILE A 106 18.05 -34.58 -41.24
N GLU A 107 18.47 -34.78 -42.50
CA GLU A 107 18.67 -36.11 -43.10
C GLU A 107 19.66 -36.99 -42.33
N GLU A 108 20.72 -36.41 -41.76
CA GLU A 108 21.67 -37.16 -40.92
C GLU A 108 21.06 -37.55 -39.56
N SER A 109 20.21 -36.69 -39.00
CA SER A 109 19.55 -36.92 -37.70
C SER A 109 18.38 -37.90 -37.78
N LEU A 110 17.74 -37.95 -38.95
CA LEU A 110 16.69 -38.89 -39.28
C LEU A 110 17.39 -40.15 -39.79
N ASP A 111 17.54 -41.14 -38.92
CA ASP A 111 18.14 -42.45 -39.22
C ASP A 111 17.28 -43.26 -40.22
N LEU A 112 17.04 -42.67 -41.40
CA LEU A 112 16.11 -43.10 -42.44
C LEU A 112 16.64 -44.30 -43.23
N TYR A 113 17.90 -44.66 -43.01
CA TYR A 113 18.57 -45.75 -43.67
C TYR A 113 19.19 -46.68 -42.63
N ASP A 114 18.34 -47.53 -42.05
CA ASP A 114 18.86 -48.78 -41.49
C ASP A 114 19.66 -49.51 -42.58
N GLN A 115 20.83 -50.00 -42.21
CA GLN A 115 21.80 -50.58 -43.15
C GLN A 115 21.20 -51.77 -43.91
N ASP A 116 20.20 -52.43 -43.32
CA ASP A 116 19.41 -53.48 -43.95
C ASP A 116 18.51 -52.96 -45.08
N THR A 117 17.94 -51.76 -44.95
CA THR A 117 17.08 -51.13 -45.98
C THR A 117 17.88 -50.74 -47.21
N GLN A 118 19.11 -50.23 -47.01
CA GLN A 118 20.06 -49.93 -48.08
C GLN A 118 20.49 -51.18 -48.85
N ASN A 119 20.75 -52.28 -48.13
CA ASN A 119 21.14 -53.55 -48.75
C ASN A 119 19.98 -54.16 -49.56
N TYR A 120 18.76 -54.11 -49.03
CA TYR A 120 17.56 -54.59 -49.71
C TYR A 120 17.29 -53.82 -51.01
N ALA A 121 17.42 -52.49 -50.99
CA ALA A 121 17.25 -51.67 -52.20
C ALA A 121 18.30 -51.99 -53.28
N LYS A 122 19.56 -52.22 -52.88
CA LYS A 122 20.65 -52.54 -53.81
C LYS A 122 20.51 -53.92 -54.45
N GLU A 123 19.94 -54.89 -53.75
CA GLU A 123 19.79 -56.27 -54.26
C GLU A 123 18.68 -56.42 -55.31
N TYR A 124 17.69 -55.52 -55.32
CA TYR A 124 16.52 -55.63 -56.20
C TYR A 124 16.39 -54.53 -57.27
N LEU A 125 17.12 -53.41 -57.15
CA LEU A 125 17.05 -52.28 -58.11
C LEU A 125 18.26 -52.15 -59.03
N TYR A 126 19.27 -53.01 -58.91
CA TYR A 126 20.40 -53.18 -59.84
C TYR A 126 20.57 -54.65 -60.22
#